data_AF-A0A7Y3SZ67-F1
#
_entry.id   AF-A0A7Y3SZ67-F1
#
_cell.length_a   1.000
_cell.length_b   1.000
_cell.length_c   1.000
_cell.angle_alpha   90.00
_cell.angle_beta   90.00
_cell.angle_gamma   90.00
#
_symmetry.space_group_name_H-M   'P 1'
#
loop_
_entity.id
_entity.type
_entity.pdbx_description
1 polymer ?
#
loop_
_entity_poly.entity_id
_entity_poly.type
_entity_poly.pdbx_seq_one_letter_code
_entity_poly.pdbx_strand_id
1 'polypeptide(L)'
;MNWKEELVLQFRNMTIDRTIISKAMQNFVDVFNKNLDKYNIKNIRATTDLNEYIDIKFYKKVCIKYTDDNVTFILFNKDGIEQNISIKLSIAKKVGGYFLQYINTEERNPKLKAFIDENIIDGILQDLFELNEEVISIK
;
A
#
# COMPACT_ATOMS: atom_id res chain seq x y z
N MET A 1 -7.09 17.38 -9.65
CA MET A 1 -5.78 17.27 -10.31
C MET A 1 -5.45 18.63 -10.92
N ASN A 2 -4.22 19.10 -10.80
CA ASN A 2 -3.82 20.45 -11.24
C ASN A 2 -3.31 20.38 -12.70
N TRP A 3 -3.83 21.18 -13.63
CA TRP A 3 -3.41 21.15 -15.05
C TRP A 3 -1.90 21.42 -15.24
N LYS A 4 -1.27 22.14 -14.32
CA LYS A 4 0.20 22.35 -14.32
C LYS A 4 0.95 21.07 -14.00
N GLU A 5 0.41 20.26 -13.10
CA GLU A 5 0.95 18.95 -12.76
C GLU A 5 0.87 18.04 -13.98
N GLU A 6 -0.29 17.99 -14.65
CA GLU A 6 -0.49 17.22 -15.89
C GLU A 6 0.51 17.57 -17.00
N LEU A 7 0.85 18.85 -17.17
CA LEU A 7 1.89 19.27 -18.12
C LEU A 7 3.28 18.75 -17.74
N VAL A 8 3.65 18.83 -16.47
CA VAL A 8 4.96 18.36 -15.99
C VAL A 8 5.05 16.83 -16.06
N LEU A 9 3.94 16.12 -15.87
CA LEU A 9 3.88 14.66 -15.96
C LEU A 9 4.33 14.12 -17.33
N GLN A 10 4.23 14.91 -18.40
CA GLN A 10 4.66 14.50 -19.75
C GLN A 10 6.18 14.37 -19.90
N PHE A 11 6.96 15.06 -19.04
CA PHE A 11 8.42 15.11 -19.13
C PHE A 11 9.12 14.19 -18.13
N ARG A 12 8.37 13.50 -17.27
CA ARG A 12 8.96 12.70 -16.19
C ARG A 12 9.54 11.39 -16.74
N ASN A 13 10.61 10.93 -16.12
CA ASN A 13 10.96 9.51 -16.13
C ASN A 13 10.02 8.78 -15.19
N MET A 14 9.32 7.76 -15.69
CA MET A 14 8.43 6.97 -14.86
C MET A 14 9.25 6.12 -13.89
N THR A 15 9.11 6.39 -12.60
CA THR A 15 9.67 5.61 -11.50
C THR A 15 8.62 5.44 -10.42
N ILE A 16 8.79 4.44 -9.56
CA ILE A 16 8.04 4.35 -8.31
C ILE A 16 8.98 4.89 -7.22
N ASP A 17 8.74 6.13 -6.81
CA ASP A 17 9.59 6.79 -5.82
C ASP A 17 9.42 6.14 -4.44
N ARG A 18 10.49 5.50 -3.97
CA ARG A 18 10.50 4.84 -2.66
C ARG A 18 10.26 5.84 -1.52
N THR A 19 10.67 7.10 -1.68
CA THR A 19 10.46 8.11 -0.63
C THR A 19 8.99 8.44 -0.43
N ILE A 20 8.16 8.35 -1.49
CA ILE A 20 6.71 8.49 -1.40
C ILE A 20 6.12 7.33 -0.59
N ILE A 21 6.61 6.11 -0.83
CA ILE A 21 6.16 4.92 -0.08
C ILE A 21 6.61 5.03 1.38
N SER A 22 7.86 5.37 1.66
CA SER A 22 8.38 5.58 3.02
C SER A 22 7.55 6.59 3.81
N LYS A 23 7.18 7.73 3.19
CA LYS A 23 6.33 8.73 3.83
C LYS A 23 4.93 8.21 4.11
N ALA A 24 4.32 7.50 3.15
CA ALA A 24 3.02 6.88 3.37
C ALA A 24 3.05 5.82 4.49
N MET A 25 4.12 5.02 4.58
CA MET A 25 4.32 4.07 5.68
C MET A 25 4.40 4.77 7.04
N GLN A 26 5.20 5.84 7.13
CA GLN A 26 5.32 6.63 8.36
C GLN A 26 3.99 7.25 8.76
N ASN A 27 3.29 7.89 7.81
CA ASN A 27 1.97 8.49 8.02
C ASN A 27 0.96 7.46 8.51
N PHE A 28 0.93 6.27 7.89
CA PHE A 28 0.08 5.17 8.34
C PHE A 28 0.38 4.81 9.81
N VAL A 29 1.65 4.59 10.16
CA VAL A 29 2.06 4.23 11.53
C VAL A 29 1.65 5.30 12.53
N ASP A 30 1.89 6.57 12.22
CA ASP A 30 1.56 7.69 13.11
C ASP A 30 0.05 7.82 13.32
N VAL A 31 -0.74 7.75 12.24
CA VAL A 31 -2.19 7.84 12.30
C VAL A 31 -2.79 6.63 13.02
N PHE A 32 -2.31 5.41 12.74
CA PHE A 32 -2.77 4.19 13.40
C PHE A 32 -2.51 4.27 14.91
N ASN A 33 -1.29 4.60 15.31
CA ASN A 33 -0.90 4.72 16.70
C ASN A 33 -1.68 5.83 17.43
N LYS A 34 -1.89 6.98 16.78
CA LYS A 34 -2.73 8.07 17.33
C LYS A 34 -4.17 7.63 17.55
N ASN A 35 -4.73 6.80 16.67
CA ASN A 35 -6.07 6.25 16.85
C ASN A 35 -6.13 5.24 18.00
N LEU A 36 -5.12 4.38 18.17
CA LEU A 36 -5.03 3.50 19.34
C LEU A 36 -5.04 4.30 20.64
N ASP A 37 -4.28 5.39 20.70
CA ASP A 37 -4.22 6.29 21.86
C ASP A 37 -5.55 6.97 22.12
N LYS A 38 -6.19 7.49 21.07
CA LYS A 38 -7.53 8.10 21.14
C LYS A 38 -8.57 7.16 21.75
N TYR A 39 -8.49 5.86 21.45
CA TYR A 39 -9.44 4.85 21.94
C TYR A 39 -8.92 4.05 23.15
N ASN A 40 -7.80 4.47 23.76
CA ASN A 40 -7.19 3.81 24.93
C ASN A 40 -6.91 2.30 24.72
N ILE A 41 -6.56 1.90 23.50
CA ILE A 41 -6.19 0.53 23.17
C ILE A 41 -4.71 0.33 23.52
N LYS A 42 -4.45 -0.55 24.49
CA LYS A 42 -3.09 -0.83 25.00
C LYS A 42 -2.53 -2.12 24.38
N ASN A 43 -1.21 -2.29 24.48
CA ASN A 43 -0.45 -3.49 24.08
C ASN A 43 -0.26 -3.74 22.57
N ILE A 44 -0.95 -3.01 21.71
CA ILE A 44 -0.76 -3.01 20.25
C ILE A 44 -0.05 -1.71 19.86
N ARG A 45 0.91 -1.79 18.94
CA ARG A 45 1.56 -0.64 18.28
C ARG A 45 2.00 -1.01 16.88
N ALA A 46 1.91 -0.05 15.97
CA ALA A 46 2.50 -0.15 14.65
C ALA A 46 3.91 0.44 14.65
N THR A 47 4.82 -0.16 13.87
CA THR A 47 6.17 0.34 13.60
C THR A 47 6.51 0.10 12.12
N THR A 48 7.52 0.79 11.60
CA THR A 48 7.98 0.60 10.22
C THR A 48 9.48 0.81 10.14
N ASP A 49 10.14 0.12 9.21
CA ASP A 49 11.54 0.36 8.83
C ASP A 49 11.67 1.41 7.72
N LEU A 50 10.55 2.01 7.29
CA LEU A 50 10.45 2.98 6.19
C LEU A 50 10.86 2.44 4.83
N ASN A 51 11.06 1.13 4.69
CA ASN A 51 11.52 0.53 3.45
C ASN A 51 10.65 -0.68 3.12
N GLU A 52 10.78 -1.77 3.87
CA GLU A 52 10.28 -3.09 3.48
C GLU A 52 9.06 -3.53 4.27
N TYR A 53 8.76 -2.92 5.42
CA TYR A 53 7.60 -3.37 6.19
C TYR A 53 6.97 -2.33 7.12
N ILE A 54 5.69 -2.61 7.43
CA ILE A 54 4.97 -2.08 8.57
C ILE A 54 4.59 -3.27 9.45
N ASP A 55 4.94 -3.23 10.73
CA ASP A 55 4.61 -4.28 11.70
C ASP A 55 3.62 -3.75 12.73
N ILE A 56 2.43 -4.34 12.78
CA ILE A 56 1.40 -4.08 13.80
C ILE A 56 1.47 -5.23 14.80
N LYS A 57 2.15 -4.95 15.93
CA LYS A 57 2.48 -5.94 16.95
C LYS A 57 1.25 -6.73 17.38
N PHE A 58 1.39 -8.06 17.37
CA PHE A 58 0.35 -9.04 17.73
C PHE A 58 -0.88 -9.09 16.80
N TYR A 59 -0.82 -8.47 15.61
CA TYR A 59 -1.96 -8.41 14.71
C TYR A 59 -1.62 -8.77 13.26
N LYS A 60 -0.94 -7.89 12.53
CA LYS A 60 -0.66 -8.03 11.09
C LYS A 60 0.67 -7.36 10.73
N LYS A 61 1.31 -7.85 9.68
CA LYS A 61 2.51 -7.23 9.09
C LYS A 61 2.29 -6.99 7.60
N VAL A 62 2.54 -5.76 7.14
CA VAL A 62 2.61 -5.43 5.71
C VAL A 62 4.06 -5.57 5.28
N CYS A 63 4.31 -6.34 4.22
CA CYS A 63 5.60 -6.44 3.55
C CYS A 63 5.52 -5.75 2.18
N ILE A 64 6.55 -5.00 1.84
CA ILE A 64 6.69 -4.26 0.59
C ILE A 64 7.92 -4.80 -0.14
N LYS A 65 7.69 -5.45 -1.27
CA LYS A 65 8.74 -6.01 -2.12
C LYS A 65 8.97 -5.12 -3.33
N TYR A 66 10.21 -4.65 -3.50
CA TYR A 66 10.61 -3.82 -4.62
C TYR A 66 11.28 -4.63 -5.71
N THR A 67 10.93 -4.32 -6.95
CA THR A 67 11.65 -4.69 -8.18
C THR A 67 11.85 -3.42 -9.01
N ASP A 68 12.67 -3.47 -10.06
CA ASP A 68 12.99 -2.28 -10.86
C ASP A 68 11.74 -1.56 -11.41
N ASP A 69 10.74 -2.33 -11.85
CA ASP A 69 9.54 -1.80 -12.51
C ASP A 69 8.25 -1.97 -11.67
N ASN A 70 8.32 -2.59 -10.49
CA ASN A 70 7.13 -2.90 -9.68
C ASN A 70 7.38 -2.87 -8.17
N VAL A 71 6.32 -2.60 -7.43
CA VAL A 71 6.24 -2.74 -5.99
C VAL A 71 5.03 -3.61 -5.64
N THR A 72 5.22 -4.61 -4.78
CA THR A 72 4.15 -5.50 -4.33
C THR A 72 3.96 -5.35 -2.83
N PHE A 73 2.70 -5.14 -2.42
CA PHE A 73 2.26 -5.04 -1.04
C PHE A 73 1.58 -6.35 -0.64
N ILE A 74 2.06 -6.96 0.43
CA ILE A 74 1.65 -8.29 0.89
C ILE A 74 1.31 -8.20 2.38
N LEU A 75 0.21 -8.82 2.79
CA LEU A 75 -0.21 -8.86 4.19
C LEU A 75 0.12 -10.21 4.80
N PHE A 76 0.59 -10.20 6.04
CA PHE A 76 0.82 -11.39 6.87
C PHE A 76 -0.02 -11.25 8.15
N ASN A 77 -0.56 -12.36 8.64
CA ASN A 77 -1.23 -12.38 9.95
C ASN A 77 -0.21 -12.46 11.10
N LYS A 78 -0.71 -12.44 12.34
CA LYS A 78 0.11 -12.54 13.57
C LYS A 78 0.99 -13.79 13.66
N ASP A 79 0.60 -14.86 12.97
CA ASP A 79 1.32 -16.14 12.96
C ASP A 79 2.38 -16.19 11.84
N GLY A 80 2.56 -15.09 11.11
CA GLY A 80 3.51 -14.97 10.01
C GLY A 80 3.06 -15.64 8.72
N ILE A 81 1.77 -15.95 8.60
CA ILE A 81 1.19 -16.59 7.40
C ILE A 81 0.75 -15.51 6.42
N GLU A 82 1.27 -15.60 5.20
CA GLU A 82 0.89 -14.74 4.07
C GLU A 82 -0.63 -14.84 3.82
N GLN A 83 -1.28 -13.70 3.66
CA GLN A 83 -2.70 -13.61 3.35
C GLN A 83 -2.91 -13.70 1.83
N ASN A 84 -4.10 -14.12 1.42
CA ASN A 84 -4.39 -14.52 0.04
C ASN A 84 -4.21 -13.38 -0.99
N ILE A 85 -4.60 -12.16 -0.60
CA ILE A 85 -4.68 -11.03 -1.53
C ILE A 85 -3.46 -10.13 -1.37
N SER A 86 -2.79 -9.85 -2.49
CA SER A 86 -1.69 -8.89 -2.57
C SER A 86 -2.00 -7.84 -3.64
N ILE A 87 -1.38 -6.66 -3.51
CA ILE A 87 -1.59 -5.56 -4.43
C ILE A 87 -0.27 -5.20 -5.07
N LYS A 88 -0.23 -5.18 -6.40
CA LYS A 88 0.96 -4.86 -7.19
C LYS A 88 0.80 -3.53 -7.91
N LEU A 89 1.72 -2.62 -7.66
CA LEU A 89 1.91 -1.39 -8.39
C LEU A 89 3.02 -1.60 -9.44
N SER A 90 2.75 -1.27 -10.69
CA SER A 90 3.69 -1.50 -11.80
C SER A 90 3.73 -0.33 -12.78
N ILE A 91 4.87 -0.13 -13.44
CA ILE A 91 5.03 0.91 -14.46
C ILE A 91 4.51 0.39 -15.80
N ALA A 92 3.44 0.99 -16.33
CA ALA A 92 2.86 0.66 -17.62
C ALA A 92 3.42 1.58 -18.73
N LYS A 93 4.67 1.32 -19.14
CA LYS A 93 5.45 2.13 -20.10
C LYS A 93 4.70 2.43 -21.40
N LYS A 94 3.93 1.47 -21.94
CA LYS A 94 3.18 1.61 -23.21
C LYS A 94 2.09 2.69 -23.17
N VAL A 95 1.52 2.96 -22.00
CA VAL A 95 0.40 3.90 -21.83
C VAL A 95 0.78 5.11 -20.96
N GLY A 96 2.07 5.25 -20.60
CA GLY A 96 2.57 6.39 -19.82
C GLY A 96 2.00 6.49 -18.39
N GLY A 97 1.58 5.37 -17.80
CA GLY A 97 0.87 5.35 -16.51
C GLY A 97 1.34 4.24 -15.58
N TYR A 98 0.73 4.18 -14.40
CA TYR A 98 0.97 3.15 -13.39
C TYR A 98 -0.24 2.24 -13.29
N PHE A 99 0.00 0.93 -13.23
CA PHE A 99 -1.04 -0.06 -13.14
C PHE A 99 -1.07 -0.67 -11.75
N LEU A 100 -2.23 -0.56 -11.10
CA LEU A 100 -2.52 -1.16 -9.81
C LEU A 100 -3.33 -2.43 -10.03
N GLN A 101 -2.74 -3.57 -9.71
CA GLN A 101 -3.32 -4.90 -9.86
C GLN A 101 -3.64 -5.49 -8.49
N TYR A 102 -4.82 -6.07 -8.34
CA TYR A 102 -5.22 -6.84 -7.17
C TYR A 102 -5.08 -8.32 -7.53
N ILE A 103 -4.23 -9.04 -6.82
CA ILE A 103 -3.88 -10.42 -7.12
C ILE A 103 -4.73 -11.32 -6.21
N ASN A 104 -5.28 -12.40 -6.78
CA ASN A 104 -6.13 -13.39 -6.09
C ASN A 104 -7.47 -12.85 -5.54
N THR A 105 -8.04 -11.82 -6.20
CA THR A 105 -9.42 -11.37 -5.94
C THR A 105 -10.08 -10.90 -7.24
N GLU A 106 -11.40 -11.11 -7.33
CA GLU A 106 -12.25 -10.58 -8.41
C GLU A 106 -13.04 -9.34 -7.96
N GLU A 107 -12.98 -8.98 -6.67
CA GLU A 107 -13.77 -7.88 -6.08
C GLU A 107 -13.32 -6.50 -6.57
N ARG A 108 -12.08 -6.39 -7.03
CA ARG A 108 -11.49 -5.13 -7.49
C ARG A 108 -10.85 -5.29 -8.87
N ASN A 109 -11.37 -4.52 -9.82
CA ASN A 109 -10.75 -4.37 -11.13
C ASN A 109 -9.42 -3.60 -11.04
N PRO A 110 -8.43 -3.94 -11.87
CA PRO A 110 -7.18 -3.17 -11.96
C PRO A 110 -7.44 -1.68 -12.27
N LYS A 111 -6.64 -0.79 -11.67
CA LYS A 111 -6.76 0.66 -11.83
C LYS A 111 -5.54 1.22 -12.57
N LEU A 112 -5.77 2.05 -13.59
CA LEU A 112 -4.72 2.86 -14.21
C LEU A 112 -4.62 4.21 -13.51
N LYS A 113 -3.40 4.63 -13.16
CA LYS A 113 -3.11 5.91 -12.51
C LYS A 113 -2.14 6.71 -13.35
N ALA A 114 -2.38 8.01 -13.45
CA ALA A 114 -1.50 8.93 -14.16
C ALA A 114 -0.24 9.29 -13.34
N PHE A 115 -0.23 9.12 -12.02
CA PHE A 115 0.91 9.39 -11.13
C PHE A 115 0.77 8.58 -9.84
N ILE A 116 1.79 8.61 -8.98
CA ILE A 116 1.80 7.98 -7.66
C ILE A 116 2.21 9.04 -6.64
N ASP A 117 1.39 9.20 -5.61
CA ASP A 117 1.61 10.08 -4.46
C ASP A 117 1.32 9.31 -3.15
N GLU A 118 1.49 9.99 -2.01
CA GLU A 118 1.27 9.39 -0.69
C GLU A 118 -0.17 8.89 -0.49
N ASN A 119 -1.16 9.60 -1.04
CA ASN A 119 -2.58 9.23 -0.94
C ASN A 119 -2.89 7.95 -1.72
N ILE A 120 -2.26 7.76 -2.88
CA ILE A 120 -2.40 6.52 -3.65
C ILE A 120 -1.81 5.35 -2.87
N ILE A 121 -0.65 5.51 -2.25
CA ILE A 121 -0.05 4.45 -1.44
C ILE A 121 -0.90 4.15 -0.20
N ASP A 122 -1.42 5.18 0.48
CA ASP A 122 -2.35 5.00 1.62
C ASP A 122 -3.61 4.23 1.19
N GLY A 123 -4.20 4.57 0.04
CA GLY A 123 -5.32 3.83 -0.53
C GLY A 123 -5.00 2.37 -0.88
N ILE A 124 -3.75 2.07 -1.29
CA ILE A 124 -3.29 0.68 -1.48
C ILE A 124 -3.25 -0.06 -0.14
N LEU A 125 -2.73 0.57 0.92
CA LEU A 125 -2.71 -0.03 2.25
C LEU A 125 -4.15 -0.29 2.74
N GLN A 126 -5.05 0.67 2.60
CA GLN A 126 -6.46 0.50 2.92
C GLN A 126 -7.07 -0.69 2.17
N ASP A 127 -6.98 -0.71 0.84
CA ASP A 127 -7.52 -1.80 0.00
C ASP A 127 -6.90 -3.15 0.41
N LEU A 128 -5.61 -3.18 0.80
CA LEU A 128 -4.94 -4.41 1.26
C LEU A 128 -5.55 -4.97 2.56
N PHE A 129 -5.91 -4.11 3.52
CA PHE A 129 -6.55 -4.54 4.76
C PHE A 129 -8.00 -4.97 4.54
N GLU A 130 -8.79 -4.18 3.80
CA GLU A 130 -10.20 -4.47 3.51
C GLU A 130 -10.37 -5.84 2.86
N LEU A 131 -9.68 -6.07 1.74
CA LEU A 131 -9.82 -7.28 0.94
C LEU A 131 -9.40 -8.54 1.70
N ASN A 132 -8.37 -8.46 2.55
CA ASN A 132 -7.91 -9.61 3.34
C ASN A 132 -8.74 -9.84 4.63
N GLU A 133 -9.55 -8.89 5.07
CA GLU A 133 -10.51 -9.10 6.16
C GLU A 133 -11.77 -9.81 5.67
N GLU A 134 -12.22 -9.52 4.45
CA GLU A 134 -13.39 -10.15 3.83
C GLU A 134 -13.17 -11.66 3.60
N VAL A 135 -11.94 -12.11 3.28
CA VAL A 135 -11.61 -13.53 3.11
C VAL A 135 -11.78 -14.37 4.40
N ILE A 136 -11.73 -13.75 5.59
CA ILE A 136 -11.94 -14.46 6.88
C ILE A 136 -13.43 -14.65 7.18
N SER A 137 -14.34 -14.01 6.44
CA SER A 137 -15.78 -14.08 6.67
C SER A 137 -16.50 -15.21 5.92
N ILE A 138 -15.98 -16.44 5.99
CA ILE A 138 -16.81 -17.65 5.75
C ILE A 138 -16.78 -18.49 7.02
N LYS A 139 -17.92 -18.48 7.72
CA LYS A 139 -18.21 -19.26 8.93
C LYS A 139 -18.20 -20.76 8.67
#